data_AF-A0AAV4AMR0-F1
#
_entry.id   AF-A0AAV4AMR0-F1
#
_cell.length_a   1.000
_cell.length_b   1.000
_cell.length_c   1.000
_cell.angle_alpha   90.00
_cell.angle_beta   90.00
_cell.angle_gamma   90.00
#
_symmetry.space_group_name_H-M   'P 1'
#
loop_
_entity.id
_entity.type
_entity.pdbx_description
1 polymer ?
#
loop_
_entity_poly.entity_id
_entity_poly.type
_entity_poly.pdbx_seq_one_letter_code
_entity_poly.pdbx_strand_id
1 'polypeptide(L)'
;MYFCTSARRNITNTAFYFYTSAKRNCKKTKFKKRQRNSNQWERNVKKRKVNRGEEYTTKGGNIKPARKTGPDCRCRLKCFDRVNETQRGIILKAFNDLENAQLQDAYLGSCVNSIPLKRKRPRNGAKSTVKGSRKWTYEYCVKPETIKVKICFKAFMSLHGIGLTRAKRVRTPGIALPLPDQRGRHGNHICISNEIRDKVITHIDSFPKRESHYSRQNNFNRRYLDERLNVKRMWLLYLQQNEPIQRILYRSDKKSMKPIVKYKYYLHIFNNFFNLTFGRPRSDTCPSCDKYDILLKAEDDIDKKKRIQEQRDLHQMRADSGYQTLNWYAQKSKTDIGSLHF
;
A
#
# COMPACT_ATOMS: atom_id res chain seq x y z
N MET A 1 17.20 32.29 -35.99
CA MET A 1 15.96 32.12 -36.78
C MET A 1 15.93 30.64 -37.14
N TYR A 2 15.04 29.78 -36.65
CA TYR A 2 13.59 29.88 -36.56
C TYR A 2 13.04 29.30 -35.24
N PHE A 3 11.94 29.90 -34.79
CA PHE A 3 11.04 29.43 -33.75
C PHE A 3 10.08 28.35 -34.30
N CYS A 4 9.67 27.41 -33.43
CA CYS A 4 8.31 26.86 -33.24
C CYS A 4 8.39 25.43 -32.67
N THR A 5 7.52 24.90 -31.81
CA THR A 5 6.51 25.37 -30.86
C THR A 5 6.14 24.12 -30.03
N SER A 6 5.81 24.35 -28.76
CA SER A 6 5.13 23.46 -27.82
C SER A 6 4.17 22.40 -28.42
N ALA A 7 4.28 21.16 -27.94
CA ALA A 7 3.11 20.32 -27.64
C ALA A 7 3.33 19.52 -26.35
N ARG A 8 3.15 20.17 -25.19
CA ARG A 8 2.88 19.47 -23.93
C ARG A 8 1.50 18.82 -24.03
N ARG A 9 1.46 17.50 -24.23
CA ARG A 9 0.22 16.73 -24.01
C ARG A 9 0.02 16.57 -22.50
N ASN A 10 -0.87 17.40 -21.96
CA ASN A 10 -1.57 17.14 -20.71
C ASN A 10 -2.37 15.85 -20.87
N ILE A 11 -2.03 14.81 -20.11
CA ILE A 11 -2.93 13.68 -19.87
C ILE A 11 -3.29 13.74 -18.39
N THR A 12 -4.31 14.55 -18.10
CA THR A 12 -5.16 14.38 -16.93
C THR A 12 -5.97 13.11 -17.15
N ASN A 13 -5.64 12.04 -16.43
CA ASN A 13 -6.53 10.88 -16.34
C ASN A 13 -6.72 10.50 -14.87
N THR A 14 -7.46 11.36 -14.18
CA THR A 14 -8.11 11.09 -12.90
C THR A 14 -9.31 10.19 -13.15
N ALA A 15 -9.09 8.89 -13.31
CA ALA A 15 -10.16 7.90 -13.19
C ALA A 15 -10.25 7.47 -11.72
N PHE A 16 -10.95 8.29 -10.94
CA PHE A 16 -11.44 7.93 -9.61
C PHE A 16 -12.57 6.90 -9.82
N TYR A 17 -12.24 5.61 -9.86
CA TYR A 17 -13.25 4.57 -9.80
C TYR A 17 -13.83 4.53 -8.39
N PHE A 18 -15.01 5.11 -8.23
CA PHE A 18 -15.90 4.90 -7.09
C PHE A 18 -16.30 3.43 -7.06
N TYR A 19 -15.63 2.63 -6.22
CA TYR A 19 -16.13 1.31 -5.87
C TYR A 19 -17.16 1.48 -4.75
N THR A 20 -18.43 1.52 -5.12
CA THR A 20 -19.56 1.44 -4.18
C THR A 20 -19.40 0.18 -3.34
N SER A 21 -19.22 0.36 -2.02
CA SER A 21 -19.09 -0.71 -1.04
C SER A 21 -20.42 -1.46 -0.88
N ALA A 22 -20.65 -2.46 -1.73
CA ALA A 22 -21.47 -3.60 -1.34
C ALA A 22 -20.60 -4.46 -0.41
N LYS A 23 -20.92 -4.48 0.89
CA LYS A 23 -20.32 -5.40 1.88
C LYS A 23 -20.72 -6.85 1.55
N ARG A 24 -20.16 -7.42 0.48
CA ARG A 24 -20.03 -8.87 0.36
C ARG A 24 -18.96 -9.28 1.36
N ASN A 25 -19.33 -10.20 2.24
CA ASN A 25 -18.46 -10.77 3.27
C ASN A 25 -17.30 -11.50 2.56
N CYS A 26 -16.25 -10.76 2.19
CA CYS A 26 -15.12 -11.26 1.43
C CYS A 26 -14.26 -12.10 2.38
N LYS A 27 -14.50 -13.41 2.40
CA LYS A 27 -13.66 -14.38 3.09
C LYS A 27 -12.20 -14.12 2.67
N LYS A 28 -11.35 -13.71 3.62
CA LYS A 28 -9.95 -13.33 3.38
C LYS A 28 -9.27 -14.40 2.51
N THR A 29 -8.79 -14.02 1.33
CA THR A 29 -7.97 -14.90 0.49
C THR A 29 -6.72 -15.30 1.28
N LYS A 30 -6.61 -16.58 1.62
CA LYS A 30 -5.45 -17.12 2.33
C LYS A 30 -4.30 -17.24 1.31
N PHE A 31 -3.26 -16.43 1.47
CA PHE A 31 -2.04 -16.52 0.68
C PHE A 31 -1.12 -17.62 1.21
N LYS A 32 -0.24 -18.16 0.36
CA LYS A 32 0.68 -19.25 0.74
C LYS A 32 1.64 -18.84 1.85
N LYS A 33 2.10 -17.58 1.87
CA LYS A 33 2.96 -17.03 2.90
C LYS A 33 2.22 -16.00 3.74
N ARG A 34 2.63 -15.88 5.02
CA ARG A 34 2.15 -14.83 5.93
C ARG A 34 2.40 -13.46 5.29
N GLN A 35 1.33 -12.68 5.16
CA GLN A 35 1.43 -11.33 4.64
C GLN A 35 2.22 -10.44 5.60
N ARG A 36 3.07 -9.59 5.01
CA ARG A 36 3.89 -8.65 5.76
C ARG A 36 3.01 -7.52 6.29
N ASN A 37 2.91 -7.41 7.61
CA ASN A 37 2.21 -6.28 8.25
C ASN A 37 3.19 -5.14 8.52
N SER A 38 3.48 -4.34 7.49
CA SER A 38 4.42 -3.22 7.60
C SER A 38 3.95 -2.13 8.56
N ASN A 39 2.64 -1.99 8.78
CA ASN A 39 2.07 -0.97 9.66
C ASN A 39 2.39 -1.20 11.14
N GLN A 40 2.67 -2.45 11.52
CA GLN A 40 3.05 -2.85 12.87
C GLN A 40 4.57 -2.86 13.08
N TRP A 41 5.36 -2.55 12.06
CA TRP A 41 6.80 -2.41 12.23
C TRP A 41 7.10 -1.25 13.16
N GLU A 42 7.93 -1.48 14.18
CA GLU A 42 8.26 -0.51 15.22
C GLU A 42 8.69 0.85 14.64
N ARG A 43 9.48 0.85 13.56
CA ARG A 43 9.88 2.07 12.82
C ARG A 43 8.69 2.84 12.25
N ASN A 44 7.71 2.15 11.68
CA ASN A 44 6.53 2.76 11.07
C ASN A 44 5.54 3.25 12.13
N VAL A 45 5.34 2.45 13.18
CA VAL A 45 4.56 2.85 14.37
C VAL A 45 5.15 4.14 14.96
N LYS A 46 6.46 4.16 15.22
CA LYS A 46 7.16 5.34 15.72
C LYS A 46 7.04 6.54 14.77
N LYS A 47 7.23 6.34 13.47
CA LYS A 47 7.09 7.43 12.49
C LYS A 47 5.68 8.05 12.54
N ARG A 48 4.65 7.23 12.70
CA ARG A 48 3.27 7.69 12.86
C ARG A 48 3.09 8.46 14.18
N LYS A 49 3.59 7.94 15.31
CA LYS A 49 3.59 8.65 16.60
C LYS A 49 4.24 10.04 16.49
N VAL A 50 5.42 10.11 15.85
CA VAL A 50 6.13 11.38 15.59
C VAL A 50 5.29 12.37 14.77
N ASN A 51 4.64 11.89 13.70
CA ASN A 51 3.79 12.74 12.88
C ASN A 51 2.59 13.25 13.68
N ARG A 52 1.89 12.36 14.38
CA ARG A 52 0.76 12.69 15.29
C ARG A 52 1.17 13.54 16.49
N GLY A 53 2.46 13.76 16.72
CA GLY A 53 2.94 14.48 17.90
C GLY A 53 2.64 13.75 19.20
N GLU A 54 2.47 12.43 19.17
CA GLU A 54 2.32 11.60 20.36
C GLU A 54 3.68 11.37 21.02
N GLU A 55 3.68 10.99 22.30
CA GLU A 55 4.88 10.55 22.99
C GLU A 55 5.47 9.29 22.32
N TYR A 56 6.79 9.26 22.18
CA TYR A 56 7.48 8.12 21.57
C TYR A 56 8.89 7.90 22.12
N THR A 57 9.33 6.64 22.07
CA THR A 57 10.68 6.26 22.46
C THR A 57 11.65 6.36 21.29
N THR A 58 12.80 6.99 21.53
CA THR A 58 13.89 7.05 20.56
C THR A 58 14.59 5.69 20.44
N LYS A 59 15.48 5.52 19.44
CA LYS A 59 16.23 4.26 19.32
C LYS A 59 17.20 4.05 20.50
N GLY A 60 17.64 5.13 21.13
CA GLY A 60 18.51 5.09 22.31
C GLY A 60 17.73 5.10 23.63
N GLY A 61 16.48 4.63 23.66
CA GLY A 61 15.69 4.52 24.90
C GLY A 61 15.07 5.81 25.43
N ASN A 62 15.53 7.00 25.01
CA ASN A 62 14.99 8.26 25.51
C ASN A 62 13.53 8.48 25.10
N ILE A 63 12.67 8.83 26.06
CA ILE A 63 11.26 9.19 25.83
C ILE A 63 11.20 10.64 25.33
N LYS A 64 10.44 10.87 24.25
CA LYS A 64 10.14 12.21 23.73
C LYS A 64 8.68 12.52 24.00
N PRO A 65 8.37 13.58 24.77
CA PRO A 65 7.01 13.89 25.18
C PRO A 65 6.15 14.24 23.96
N ALA A 66 4.83 14.17 24.16
CA ALA A 66 3.88 14.64 23.18
C ALA A 66 4.15 16.11 22.81
N ARG A 67 3.91 16.44 21.54
CA ARG A 67 4.07 17.79 21.00
C ARG A 67 3.09 18.73 21.71
N LYS A 68 3.61 19.85 22.19
CA LYS A 68 2.84 20.93 22.82
C LYS A 68 3.10 22.23 22.09
N THR A 69 2.23 23.21 22.33
CA THR A 69 2.49 24.59 21.95
C THR A 69 3.72 25.13 22.68
N GLY A 70 4.49 25.96 21.98
CA GLY A 70 5.68 26.61 22.52
C GLY A 70 5.37 27.86 23.36
N PRO A 71 6.42 28.51 23.90
CA PRO A 71 6.26 29.69 24.73
C PRO A 71 5.70 30.89 23.95
N ASP A 72 5.17 31.87 24.68
CA ASP A 72 4.70 33.11 24.07
C ASP A 72 5.83 33.83 23.32
N CYS A 73 5.50 34.28 22.12
CA CYS A 73 6.35 35.07 21.25
C CYS A 73 6.66 36.49 21.75
N ARG A 74 5.88 37.03 22.71
CA ARG A 74 6.02 38.39 23.29
C ARG A 74 6.21 39.49 22.23
N CYS A 75 5.47 39.39 21.12
CA CYS A 75 5.65 40.28 19.98
C CYS A 75 4.65 41.44 20.00
N ARG A 76 4.94 42.50 19.24
CA ARG A 76 4.06 43.68 19.11
C ARG A 76 2.65 43.38 18.60
N LEU A 77 2.48 42.28 17.86
CA LEU A 77 1.17 41.83 17.36
C LEU A 77 0.33 41.13 18.44
N LYS A 78 0.87 40.92 19.65
CA LYS A 78 0.19 40.26 20.77
C LYS A 78 -0.46 38.94 20.33
N CYS A 79 0.30 38.11 19.59
CA CYS A 79 -0.26 36.93 18.92
C CYS A 79 -0.88 35.92 19.88
N PHE A 80 -0.33 35.76 21.08
CA PHE A 80 -0.86 34.85 22.08
C PHE A 80 -2.14 35.42 22.72
N ASP A 81 -2.27 36.74 22.88
CA ASP A 81 -3.54 37.34 23.34
C ASP A 81 -4.65 37.22 22.29
N ARG A 82 -4.29 37.21 20.99
CA ARG A 82 -5.25 37.09 19.89
C ARG A 82 -5.68 35.65 19.59
N VAL A 83 -4.92 34.67 20.05
CA VAL A 83 -5.20 33.24 19.84
C VAL A 83 -5.26 32.60 21.21
N ASN A 84 -6.48 32.39 21.72
CA ASN A 84 -6.72 31.87 23.07
C ASN A 84 -6.27 30.42 23.20
N GLU A 85 -6.04 29.94 24.43
CA GLU A 85 -5.49 28.60 24.68
C GLU A 85 -6.30 27.47 24.02
N THR A 86 -7.63 27.58 24.01
CA THR A 86 -8.52 26.62 23.32
C THR A 86 -8.25 26.57 21.82
N GLN A 87 -8.14 27.74 21.18
CA GLN A 87 -7.81 27.87 19.75
C GLN A 87 -6.41 27.35 19.43
N ARG A 88 -5.44 27.55 20.33
CA ARG A 88 -4.10 26.96 20.19
C ARG A 88 -4.17 25.44 20.18
N GLY A 89 -4.97 24.86 21.07
CA GLY A 89 -5.25 23.43 21.12
C GLY A 89 -5.86 22.89 19.81
N ILE A 90 -6.85 23.61 19.25
CA ILE A 90 -7.48 23.26 17.97
C ILE A 90 -6.46 23.28 16.83
N ILE A 91 -5.64 24.33 16.73
CA ILE A 91 -4.59 24.46 15.70
C ILE A 91 -3.60 23.29 15.80
N LEU A 92 -3.13 22.98 17.01
CA LEU A 92 -2.16 21.92 17.21
C LEU A 92 -2.75 20.54 16.92
N LYS A 93 -4.00 20.30 17.33
CA LYS A 93 -4.73 19.06 17.06
C LYS A 93 -4.93 18.87 15.55
N ALA A 94 -5.45 19.88 14.85
CA ALA A 94 -5.65 19.83 13.40
C ALA A 94 -4.34 19.54 12.64
N PHE A 95 -3.21 20.09 13.11
CA PHE A 95 -1.89 19.80 12.54
C PHE A 95 -1.43 18.35 12.78
N ASN A 96 -1.68 17.82 13.98
CA ASN A 96 -1.28 16.47 14.38
C ASN A 96 -2.14 15.38 13.69
N ASP A 97 -3.44 15.64 13.54
CA ASP A 97 -4.42 14.72 12.93
C ASP A 97 -4.17 14.44 11.44
N LEU A 98 -3.31 15.22 10.77
CA LEU A 98 -2.90 14.96 9.39
C LEU A 98 -2.05 13.69 9.24
N GLU A 99 -1.41 13.21 10.32
CA GLU A 99 -0.59 11.97 10.43
C GLU A 99 0.54 11.76 9.40
N ASN A 100 0.72 12.70 8.47
CA ASN A 100 1.58 12.60 7.31
C ASN A 100 2.40 13.89 7.18
N ALA A 101 3.72 13.75 7.12
CA ALA A 101 4.64 14.88 7.07
C ALA A 101 4.45 15.78 5.84
N GLN A 102 4.10 15.21 4.68
CA GLN A 102 3.81 16.00 3.48
C GLN A 102 2.50 16.79 3.62
N LEU A 103 1.44 16.16 4.14
CA LEU A 103 0.16 16.86 4.39
C LEU A 103 0.33 17.97 5.43
N GLN A 104 1.11 17.70 6.48
CA GLN A 104 1.47 18.70 7.48
C GLN A 104 2.23 19.88 6.89
N ASP A 105 3.23 19.62 6.03
CA ASP A 105 3.97 20.69 5.38
C ASP A 105 3.04 21.49 4.45
N ALA A 106 2.15 20.83 3.70
CA ALA A 106 1.13 21.50 2.88
C ALA A 106 0.21 22.42 3.69
N TYR A 107 -0.28 21.94 4.83
CA TYR A 107 -1.04 22.75 5.77
C TYR A 107 -0.24 23.97 6.26
N LEU A 108 1.03 23.77 6.68
CA LEU A 108 1.90 24.86 7.09
C LEU A 108 2.16 25.86 5.94
N GLY A 109 2.30 25.37 4.70
CA GLY A 109 2.43 26.19 3.50
C GLY A 109 1.21 27.07 3.26
N SER A 110 0.00 26.53 3.47
CA SER A 110 -1.25 27.30 3.36
C SER A 110 -1.37 28.45 4.38
N CYS A 111 -0.62 28.36 5.48
CA CYS A 111 -0.52 29.37 6.51
C CYS A 111 0.54 30.45 6.20
N VAL A 112 1.28 30.33 5.08
CA VAL A 112 2.38 31.23 4.70
C VAL A 112 2.07 31.91 3.36
N ASN A 113 1.93 33.23 3.39
CA ASN A 113 1.78 34.04 2.18
C ASN A 113 3.15 34.59 1.76
N SER A 114 3.54 34.30 0.52
CA SER A 114 4.78 34.80 -0.08
C SER A 114 4.51 36.05 -0.92
N ILE A 115 5.02 37.20 -0.50
CA ILE A 115 4.79 38.51 -1.11
C ILE A 115 6.08 38.97 -1.79
N PRO A 116 6.08 39.31 -3.09
CA PRO A 116 7.26 39.83 -3.76
C PRO A 116 7.64 41.20 -3.20
N LEU A 117 8.94 41.46 -3.05
CA LEU A 117 9.42 42.73 -2.50
C LEU A 117 9.14 43.87 -3.48
N LYS A 118 8.26 44.81 -3.12
CA LYS A 118 7.83 45.93 -3.99
C LYS A 118 8.92 46.97 -4.28
N ARG A 119 9.85 47.22 -3.35
CA ARG A 119 10.90 48.24 -3.50
C ARG A 119 12.18 47.85 -2.77
N LYS A 120 13.34 48.07 -3.39
CA LYS A 120 14.67 47.97 -2.77
C LYS A 120 15.27 49.38 -2.59
N ARG A 121 15.86 49.66 -1.44
CA ARG A 121 16.69 50.86 -1.21
C ARG A 121 18.10 50.36 -0.87
N PRO A 122 19.04 50.30 -1.83
CA PRO A 122 20.42 49.94 -1.53
C PRO A 122 21.02 51.01 -0.61
N ARG A 123 21.55 50.61 0.55
CA ARG A 123 22.45 51.46 1.35
C ARG A 123 23.84 51.34 0.70
N ASN A 124 24.49 52.47 0.43
CA ASN A 124 25.88 52.59 -0.03
C ASN A 124 26.16 52.32 -1.52
N GLY A 125 25.24 52.64 -2.43
CA GLY A 125 25.54 52.61 -3.88
C GLY A 125 25.82 51.22 -4.48
N ALA A 126 25.74 50.15 -3.68
CA ALA A 126 25.89 48.79 -4.17
C ALA A 126 24.78 48.46 -5.19
N LYS A 127 25.18 48.03 -6.39
CA LYS A 127 24.24 47.63 -7.47
C LYS A 127 23.24 46.60 -6.91
N SER A 128 21.95 46.73 -7.28
CA SER A 128 20.85 45.93 -6.70
C SER A 128 20.94 44.40 -6.92
N THR A 129 21.94 43.98 -7.69
CA THR A 129 22.29 42.63 -8.13
C THR A 129 23.26 41.89 -7.19
N VAL A 130 23.41 42.30 -5.93
CA VAL A 130 24.15 41.46 -4.96
C VAL A 130 23.45 40.09 -4.81
N LYS A 131 24.20 39.04 -5.14
CA LYS A 131 23.81 37.63 -4.99
C LYS A 131 23.42 37.39 -3.53
N GLY A 132 22.17 36.99 -3.26
CA GLY A 132 21.64 36.81 -1.90
C GLY A 132 20.67 37.88 -1.40
N SER A 133 20.35 38.91 -2.20
CA SER A 133 19.32 39.89 -1.81
C SER A 133 17.93 39.26 -1.64
N ARG A 134 17.23 39.65 -0.56
CA ARG A 134 15.89 39.14 -0.23
C ARG A 134 14.88 39.51 -1.32
N LYS A 135 14.32 38.51 -1.99
CA LYS A 135 13.31 38.67 -3.06
C LYS A 135 11.87 38.66 -2.56
N TRP A 136 11.61 37.97 -1.45
CA TRP A 136 10.28 37.69 -0.94
C TRP A 136 10.16 38.09 0.52
N THR A 137 8.97 38.52 0.92
CA THR A 137 8.55 38.66 2.31
C THR A 137 7.45 37.66 2.62
N TYR A 138 7.45 37.13 3.83
CA TYR A 138 6.52 36.10 4.25
C TYR A 138 5.62 36.64 5.34
N GLU A 139 4.31 36.50 5.15
CA GLU A 139 3.30 36.75 6.17
C GLU A 139 2.73 35.42 6.65
N TYR A 140 2.48 35.32 7.96
CA TYR A 140 1.99 34.10 8.59
C TYR A 140 0.58 34.34 9.11
N CYS A 141 -0.32 33.42 8.80
CA CYS A 141 -1.69 33.46 9.27
C CYS A 141 -2.10 32.10 9.80
N VAL A 142 -2.92 32.06 10.83
CA VAL A 142 -3.60 30.84 11.31
C VAL A 142 -5.10 30.99 11.18
N LYS A 143 -5.79 29.87 11.06
CA LYS A 143 -7.25 29.78 11.04
C LYS A 143 -7.69 28.77 12.10
N PRO A 144 -7.80 29.19 13.37
CA PRO A 144 -8.33 28.30 14.40
C PRO A 144 -9.77 27.87 14.11
N GLU A 145 -10.54 28.76 13.46
CA GLU A 145 -11.93 28.54 13.05
C GLU A 145 -12.14 29.14 11.63
N THR A 146 -13.10 30.07 11.47
CA THR A 146 -13.41 30.73 10.19
C THR A 146 -12.58 32.00 9.94
N ILE A 147 -12.05 32.63 10.99
CA ILE A 147 -11.33 33.90 10.90
C ILE A 147 -9.83 33.66 10.72
N LYS A 148 -9.23 34.34 9.73
CA LYS A 148 -7.78 34.38 9.52
C LYS A 148 -7.14 35.37 10.49
N VAL A 149 -6.25 34.91 11.36
CA VAL A 149 -5.49 35.76 12.29
C VAL A 149 -4.05 35.87 11.83
N LYS A 150 -3.56 37.09 11.59
CA LYS A 150 -2.16 37.37 11.25
C LYS A 150 -1.27 37.23 12.48
N ILE A 151 -0.18 36.50 12.35
CA ILE A 151 0.77 36.21 13.43
C ILE A 151 2.22 36.45 13.02
N CYS A 152 3.11 36.54 14.01
CA CYS A 152 4.55 36.61 13.76
C CYS A 152 5.15 35.21 13.53
N PHE A 153 6.38 35.16 12.99
CA PHE A 153 7.06 33.90 12.73
C PHE A 153 7.36 33.08 14.01
N LYS A 154 7.65 33.75 15.14
CA LYS A 154 7.86 33.06 16.44
C LYS A 154 6.57 32.40 16.94
N ALA A 155 5.44 33.09 16.83
CA ALA A 155 4.14 32.53 17.16
C ALA A 155 3.80 31.36 16.22
N PHE A 156 4.07 31.47 14.92
CA PHE A 156 3.86 30.38 13.98
C PHE A 156 4.60 29.09 14.37
N MET A 157 5.87 29.19 14.79
CA MET A 157 6.63 28.04 15.29
C MET A 157 6.05 27.47 16.59
N SER A 158 5.67 28.36 17.51
CA SER A 158 5.21 27.98 18.85
C SER A 158 3.82 27.34 18.81
N LEU A 159 2.85 27.92 18.07
CA LEU A 159 1.49 27.39 17.94
C LEU A 159 1.46 25.99 17.32
N HIS A 160 2.38 25.67 16.42
CA HIS A 160 2.46 24.35 15.78
C HIS A 160 3.48 23.41 16.44
N GLY A 161 4.23 23.86 17.45
CA GLY A 161 5.29 23.07 18.09
C GLY A 161 6.38 22.59 17.12
N ILE A 162 6.80 23.44 16.17
CA ILE A 162 7.78 23.10 15.13
C ILE A 162 9.10 23.88 15.29
N GLY A 163 10.20 23.24 14.90
CA GLY A 163 11.53 23.86 14.89
C GLY A 163 11.77 24.80 13.70
N LEU A 164 12.78 25.66 13.85
CA LEU A 164 13.19 26.69 12.88
C LEU A 164 13.40 26.14 11.46
N THR A 165 14.07 25.01 11.33
CA THR A 165 14.42 24.40 10.04
C THR A 165 13.18 24.04 9.24
N ARG A 166 12.18 23.41 9.88
CA ARG A 166 10.92 23.04 9.24
C ARG A 166 10.11 24.29 8.86
N ALA A 167 10.03 25.26 9.77
CA ALA A 167 9.32 26.52 9.55
C ALA A 167 9.93 27.39 8.44
N LYS A 168 11.26 27.32 8.23
CA LYS A 168 11.93 27.95 7.07
C LYS A 168 11.71 27.18 5.77
N ARG A 169 11.70 25.85 5.82
CA ARG A 169 11.53 24.99 4.63
C ARG A 169 10.18 25.20 3.93
N VAL A 170 9.11 25.43 4.68
CA VAL A 170 7.76 25.67 4.13
C VAL A 170 7.61 27.02 3.42
N ARG A 171 8.64 27.88 3.46
CA ARG A 171 8.69 29.15 2.71
C ARG A 171 9.06 28.89 1.25
N THR A 172 8.12 28.33 0.48
CA THR A 172 8.31 28.06 -0.96
C THR A 172 7.56 29.12 -1.78
N PRO A 173 8.23 30.19 -2.23
CA PRO A 173 7.57 31.24 -3.01
C PRO A 173 7.09 30.69 -4.37
N GLY A 174 5.88 31.09 -4.78
CA GLY A 174 5.33 30.75 -6.10
C GLY A 174 4.83 29.32 -6.27
N ILE A 175 4.83 28.50 -5.22
CA ILE A 175 4.27 27.14 -5.25
C ILE A 175 3.20 27.04 -4.18
N ALA A 176 1.97 26.69 -4.58
CA ALA A 176 0.81 26.58 -3.69
C ALA A 176 0.95 25.44 -2.65
N LEU A 177 1.82 24.45 -2.92
CA LEU A 177 2.08 23.31 -2.06
C LEU A 177 3.60 23.12 -1.92
N PRO A 178 4.13 22.85 -0.71
CA PRO A 178 5.54 22.51 -0.55
C PRO A 178 5.89 21.27 -1.36
N LEU A 179 7.07 21.31 -1.98
CA LEU A 179 7.55 20.17 -2.76
C LEU A 179 7.64 18.92 -1.87
N PRO A 180 7.17 17.77 -2.35
CA PRO A 180 7.24 16.54 -1.59
C PRO A 180 8.69 16.15 -1.28
N ASP A 181 8.92 15.54 -0.13
CA ASP A 181 10.23 15.00 0.23
C ASP A 181 10.69 13.94 -0.79
N GLN A 182 11.78 14.23 -1.49
CA GLN A 182 12.38 13.36 -2.51
C GLN A 182 13.54 12.51 -1.98
N ARG A 183 13.83 12.52 -0.67
CA ARG A 183 14.86 11.64 -0.09
C ARG A 183 14.56 10.18 -0.41
N GLY A 184 15.56 9.49 -0.96
CA GLY A 184 15.44 8.08 -1.37
C GLY A 184 14.53 7.84 -2.58
N ARG A 185 14.10 8.90 -3.30
CA ARG A 185 13.25 8.82 -4.50
C ARG A 185 14.01 9.27 -5.74
N HIS A 186 15.16 8.66 -6.00
CA HIS A 186 16.04 9.04 -7.12
C HIS A 186 15.71 8.32 -8.44
N GLY A 187 14.75 7.40 -8.47
CA GLY A 187 14.38 6.67 -9.71
C GLY A 187 15.43 5.68 -10.22
N ASN A 188 16.69 5.72 -9.73
CA ASN A 188 17.76 4.80 -10.13
C ASN A 188 17.49 3.31 -9.85
N HIS A 189 16.42 2.97 -9.12
CA HIS A 189 16.03 1.57 -8.93
C HIS A 189 15.15 1.12 -10.10
N ILE A 190 15.66 0.18 -10.89
CA ILE A 190 14.90 -0.47 -11.97
C ILE A 190 13.62 -1.07 -11.37
N CYS A 191 12.47 -0.53 -11.79
CA CYS A 191 11.16 -1.06 -11.47
C CYS A 191 10.67 -1.91 -12.64
N ILE A 192 10.20 -3.12 -12.34
CA ILE A 192 9.55 -3.98 -13.34
C ILE A 192 8.20 -3.36 -13.68
N SER A 193 7.88 -3.22 -14.97
CA SER A 193 6.62 -2.63 -15.42
C SER A 193 5.42 -3.48 -15.00
N ASN A 194 4.25 -2.85 -14.87
CA ASN A 194 3.01 -3.56 -14.57
C ASN A 194 2.69 -4.61 -15.65
N GLU A 195 2.98 -4.32 -16.92
CA GLU A 195 2.79 -5.25 -18.02
C GLU A 195 3.57 -6.56 -17.84
N ILE A 196 4.85 -6.48 -17.45
CA ILE A 196 5.67 -7.68 -17.21
C ILE A 196 5.13 -8.46 -16.01
N ARG A 197 4.69 -7.76 -14.95
CA ARG A 197 4.06 -8.41 -13.80
C ARG A 197 2.82 -9.19 -14.23
N ASP A 198 1.98 -8.59 -15.05
CA ASP A 198 0.73 -9.20 -15.49
C ASP A 198 1.00 -10.39 -16.43
N LYS A 199 2.03 -10.32 -17.30
CA LYS A 199 2.52 -11.49 -18.06
C LYS A 199 2.93 -12.65 -17.15
N VAL A 200 3.64 -12.38 -16.06
CA VAL A 200 4.04 -13.42 -15.10
C VAL A 200 2.82 -14.03 -14.40
N ILE A 201 1.83 -13.21 -14.03
CA ILE A 201 0.57 -13.68 -13.43
C ILE A 201 -0.17 -14.59 -14.42
N THR A 202 -0.40 -14.13 -15.66
CA THR A 202 -1.06 -14.91 -16.71
C THR A 202 -0.35 -16.24 -16.98
N HIS A 203 0.99 -16.23 -17.03
CA HIS A 203 1.76 -17.45 -17.20
C HIS A 203 1.63 -18.41 -16.00
N ILE A 204 1.58 -17.92 -14.75
CA ILE A 204 1.36 -18.81 -13.60
C ILE A 204 -0.07 -19.39 -13.64
N ASP A 205 -1.03 -18.59 -14.10
CA ASP A 205 -2.43 -19.00 -14.14
C ASP A 205 -2.78 -19.97 -15.27
N SER A 206 -1.97 -20.03 -16.33
CA SER A 206 -2.16 -20.95 -17.46
C SER A 206 -1.88 -22.42 -17.13
N PHE A 207 -1.19 -22.72 -16.03
CA PHE A 207 -0.94 -24.12 -15.65
C PHE A 207 -2.22 -24.82 -15.18
N PRO A 208 -2.45 -26.08 -15.58
CA PRO A 208 -3.59 -26.85 -15.12
C PRO A 208 -3.50 -27.05 -13.60
N LYS A 209 -4.62 -26.78 -12.92
CA LYS A 209 -4.75 -26.78 -11.46
C LYS A 209 -5.85 -27.76 -11.05
N ARG A 210 -5.60 -28.54 -10.01
CA ARG A 210 -6.59 -29.44 -9.38
C ARG A 210 -7.07 -28.85 -8.07
N GLU A 211 -8.34 -29.05 -7.75
CA GLU A 211 -8.93 -28.64 -6.47
C GLU A 211 -9.11 -29.87 -5.58
N SER A 212 -9.02 -29.71 -4.25
CA SER A 212 -9.31 -30.82 -3.35
C SER A 212 -10.81 -31.06 -3.29
N HIS A 213 -11.26 -32.29 -3.58
CA HIS A 213 -12.68 -32.60 -3.72
C HIS A 213 -13.46 -32.49 -2.40
N TYR A 214 -12.92 -33.06 -1.31
CA TYR A 214 -13.63 -33.22 -0.04
C TYR A 214 -13.24 -32.21 1.05
N SER A 215 -12.07 -31.55 0.94
CA SER A 215 -11.61 -30.60 1.96
C SER A 215 -12.07 -29.15 1.73
N ARG A 216 -13.15 -28.96 0.95
CA ARG A 216 -13.65 -27.64 0.51
C ARG A 216 -13.92 -26.71 1.69
N GLN A 217 -14.47 -27.24 2.79
CA GLN A 217 -14.77 -26.45 4.00
C GLN A 217 -13.53 -25.90 4.71
N ASN A 218 -12.40 -26.63 4.70
CA ASN A 218 -11.18 -26.24 5.42
C ASN A 218 -10.13 -25.56 4.51
N ASN A 219 -10.16 -25.80 3.20
CA ASN A 219 -9.16 -25.33 2.23
C ASN A 219 -9.76 -24.62 1.00
N PHE A 220 -10.83 -23.82 1.19
CA PHE A 220 -11.66 -23.18 0.15
C PHE A 220 -10.95 -22.53 -1.07
N ASN A 221 -9.66 -22.20 -1.00
CA ASN A 221 -8.92 -21.54 -2.09
C ASN A 221 -7.57 -22.17 -2.41
N ARG A 222 -7.29 -23.41 -1.95
CA ARG A 222 -6.01 -24.06 -2.24
C ARG A 222 -6.14 -24.91 -3.50
N ARG A 223 -5.30 -24.61 -4.49
CA ARG A 223 -5.22 -25.42 -5.71
C ARG A 223 -3.86 -26.09 -5.82
N TYR A 224 -3.84 -27.20 -6.53
CA TYR A 224 -2.73 -28.11 -6.63
C TYR A 224 -2.24 -28.18 -8.08
N LEU A 225 -0.95 -27.91 -8.25
CA LEU A 225 -0.20 -28.09 -9.47
C LEU A 225 0.39 -29.49 -9.50
N ASP A 226 0.73 -29.96 -10.70
CA ASP A 226 1.37 -31.26 -10.91
C ASP A 226 2.61 -31.47 -10.02
N GLU A 227 2.79 -32.68 -9.51
CA GLU A 227 3.89 -33.06 -8.61
C GLU A 227 5.28 -32.97 -9.27
N ARG A 228 5.33 -33.15 -10.60
CA ARG A 228 6.54 -33.01 -11.40
C ARG A 228 6.87 -31.54 -11.66
N LEU A 229 5.94 -30.62 -11.39
CA LEU A 229 6.18 -29.20 -11.56
C LEU A 229 6.80 -28.62 -10.28
N ASN A 230 7.61 -27.57 -10.43
CA ASN A 230 8.07 -26.76 -9.31
C ASN A 230 8.25 -25.31 -9.80
N VAL A 231 8.32 -24.35 -8.87
CA VAL A 231 8.40 -22.92 -9.23
C VAL A 231 9.60 -22.62 -10.13
N LYS A 232 10.71 -23.35 -9.95
CA LYS A 232 11.91 -23.18 -10.77
C LYS A 232 11.65 -23.62 -12.22
N ARG A 233 11.02 -24.78 -12.42
CA ARG A 233 10.60 -25.31 -13.74
C ARG A 233 9.60 -24.36 -14.39
N MET A 234 8.61 -23.87 -13.65
CA MET A 234 7.64 -22.88 -14.15
C MET A 234 8.34 -21.60 -14.62
N TRP A 235 9.28 -21.08 -13.84
CA TRP A 235 10.07 -19.91 -14.25
C TRP A 235 10.92 -20.18 -15.50
N LEU A 236 11.49 -21.37 -15.63
CA LEU A 236 12.21 -21.74 -16.85
C LEU A 236 11.27 -21.77 -18.06
N LEU A 237 10.07 -22.33 -17.93
CA LEU A 237 9.05 -22.32 -18.99
C LEU A 237 8.65 -20.89 -19.36
N TYR A 238 8.52 -20.00 -18.36
CA TYR A 238 8.26 -18.58 -18.60
C TYR A 238 9.36 -17.94 -19.47
N LEU A 239 10.63 -18.20 -19.15
CA LEU A 239 11.75 -17.71 -19.95
C LEU A 239 11.72 -18.30 -21.35
N GLN A 240 11.39 -19.58 -21.51
CA GLN A 240 11.30 -20.19 -22.83
C GLN A 240 10.26 -19.51 -23.72
N GLN A 241 9.12 -19.10 -23.15
CA GLN A 241 8.05 -18.46 -23.88
C GLN A 241 8.29 -16.95 -24.12
N ASN A 242 8.87 -16.23 -23.16
CA ASN A 242 8.93 -14.76 -23.18
C ASN A 242 10.35 -14.18 -23.33
N GLU A 243 11.38 -14.93 -22.97
CA GLU A 243 12.80 -14.51 -22.99
C GLU A 243 13.71 -15.66 -23.48
N PRO A 244 13.52 -16.21 -24.70
CA PRO A 244 14.12 -17.48 -25.12
C PRO A 244 15.66 -17.46 -25.12
N ILE A 245 16.27 -16.33 -25.46
CA ILE A 245 17.73 -16.14 -25.39
C ILE A 245 18.24 -16.40 -23.96
N GLN A 246 17.53 -15.92 -22.95
CA GLN A 246 17.90 -16.12 -21.54
C GLN A 246 17.75 -17.59 -21.13
N ARG A 247 16.80 -18.32 -21.72
CA ARG A 247 16.64 -19.77 -21.49
C ARG A 247 17.80 -20.57 -22.09
N ILE A 248 18.33 -20.17 -23.24
CA ILE A 248 19.52 -20.78 -23.86
C ILE A 248 20.74 -20.51 -22.97
N LEU A 249 20.96 -19.25 -22.59
CA LEU A 249 22.06 -18.85 -21.70
C LEU A 249 21.99 -19.57 -20.35
N TYR A 250 20.81 -19.84 -19.80
CA TYR A 250 20.67 -20.62 -18.57
C TYR A 250 21.30 -22.03 -18.69
N ARG A 251 21.34 -22.62 -19.90
CA ARG A 251 21.92 -23.93 -20.17
C ARG A 251 23.41 -23.85 -20.55
N SER A 252 23.80 -22.87 -21.36
CA SER A 252 25.17 -22.75 -21.89
C SER A 252 26.11 -21.95 -21.00
N ASP A 253 25.75 -20.70 -20.67
CA ASP A 253 26.54 -19.83 -19.81
C ASP A 253 25.64 -19.01 -18.87
N LYS A 254 25.44 -19.56 -17.67
CA LYS A 254 24.58 -18.97 -16.66
C LYS A 254 25.09 -17.63 -16.12
N LYS A 255 26.39 -17.31 -16.27
CA LYS A 255 26.98 -16.06 -15.74
C LYS A 255 26.61 -14.85 -16.60
N SER A 256 26.52 -15.02 -17.91
CA SER A 256 26.10 -13.96 -18.84
C SER A 256 24.59 -13.70 -18.85
N MET A 257 23.79 -14.60 -18.27
CA MET A 257 22.34 -14.49 -18.19
C MET A 257 21.88 -13.25 -17.40
N LYS A 258 21.07 -12.41 -18.04
CA LYS A 258 20.47 -11.20 -17.45
C LYS A 258 18.96 -11.17 -17.77
N PRO A 259 18.16 -12.04 -17.13
CA PRO A 259 16.73 -12.06 -17.39
C PRO A 259 16.06 -10.81 -16.85
N ILE A 260 15.06 -10.31 -17.57
CA ILE A 260 14.20 -9.22 -17.13
C ILE A 260 13.44 -9.71 -15.89
N VAL A 261 12.82 -10.89 -15.99
CA VAL A 261 12.17 -11.54 -14.86
C VAL A 261 13.13 -12.50 -14.15
N LYS A 262 13.78 -12.02 -13.09
CA LYS A 262 14.61 -12.87 -12.22
C LYS A 262 13.76 -13.89 -11.46
N TYR A 263 14.32 -15.07 -11.21
CA TYR A 263 13.66 -16.14 -10.44
C TYR A 263 13.08 -15.67 -9.10
N LYS A 264 13.80 -14.81 -8.35
CA LYS A 264 13.33 -14.28 -7.06
C LYS A 264 12.05 -13.46 -7.20
N TYR A 265 11.89 -12.70 -8.29
CA TYR A 265 10.68 -11.93 -8.57
C TYR A 265 9.51 -12.84 -8.95
N TYR A 266 9.76 -13.81 -9.83
CA TYR A 266 8.76 -14.83 -10.17
C TYR A 266 8.26 -15.60 -8.93
N LEU A 267 9.18 -16.04 -8.07
CA LEU A 267 8.89 -16.70 -6.80
C LEU A 267 8.12 -15.79 -5.82
N HIS A 268 8.40 -14.48 -5.82
CA HIS A 268 7.65 -13.51 -5.03
C HIS A 268 6.20 -13.42 -5.51
N ILE A 269 5.97 -13.34 -6.82
CA ILE A 269 4.61 -13.32 -7.37
C ILE A 269 3.88 -14.62 -7.01
N PHE A 270 4.50 -15.77 -7.28
CA PHE A 270 3.91 -17.08 -6.98
C PHE A 270 3.48 -17.21 -5.50
N ASN A 271 4.30 -16.77 -4.55
CA ASN A 271 3.99 -16.94 -3.12
C ASN A 271 2.97 -15.93 -2.57
N ASN A 272 2.93 -14.71 -3.12
CA ASN A 272 2.13 -13.61 -2.56
C ASN A 272 0.82 -13.36 -3.31
N PHE A 273 0.69 -13.85 -4.55
CA PHE A 273 -0.51 -13.65 -5.36
C PHE A 273 -1.29 -14.96 -5.56
N PHE A 274 -0.66 -16.12 -5.33
CA PHE A 274 -1.29 -17.42 -5.55
C PHE A 274 -1.28 -18.29 -4.29
N ASN A 275 -2.34 -19.07 -4.10
CA ASN A 275 -2.43 -20.11 -3.07
C ASN A 275 -2.25 -21.50 -3.69
N LEU A 276 -1.11 -21.69 -4.37
CA LEU A 276 -0.79 -22.90 -5.12
C LEU A 276 0.23 -23.78 -4.38
N THR A 277 -0.05 -25.07 -4.38
CA THR A 277 0.85 -26.12 -3.90
C THR A 277 1.14 -27.13 -4.99
N PHE A 278 2.27 -27.83 -4.89
CA PHE A 278 2.61 -28.94 -5.78
C PHE A 278 2.19 -30.26 -5.14
N GLY A 279 1.83 -31.24 -5.96
CA GLY A 279 1.43 -32.57 -5.50
C GLY A 279 -0.05 -32.83 -5.66
N ARG A 280 -0.48 -34.04 -5.31
CA ARG A 280 -1.89 -34.41 -5.32
C ARG A 280 -2.59 -33.86 -4.08
N PRO A 281 -3.88 -33.47 -4.16
CA PRO A 281 -4.67 -33.24 -2.96
C PRO A 281 -4.63 -34.50 -2.09
N ARG A 282 -4.50 -34.34 -0.77
CA ARG A 282 -4.45 -35.47 0.18
C ARG A 282 -5.79 -36.19 0.34
N SER A 283 -6.86 -35.62 -0.20
CA SER A 283 -8.19 -36.21 -0.22
C SER A 283 -8.41 -36.79 -1.61
N ASP A 284 -8.75 -38.08 -1.68
CA ASP A 284 -9.01 -38.78 -2.93
C ASP A 284 -10.01 -37.99 -3.78
N THR A 285 -9.82 -38.03 -5.10
CA THR A 285 -10.84 -37.54 -6.03
C THR A 285 -11.98 -38.56 -6.04
N CYS A 286 -13.22 -38.07 -6.04
CA CYS A 286 -14.37 -38.96 -6.15
C CYS A 286 -14.50 -39.41 -7.61
N PRO A 287 -14.46 -40.72 -7.93
CA PRO A 287 -14.63 -41.19 -9.30
C PRO A 287 -15.97 -40.74 -9.91
N SER A 288 -17.02 -40.68 -9.10
CA SER A 288 -18.33 -40.18 -9.53
C SER A 288 -18.29 -38.70 -9.91
N CYS A 289 -17.58 -37.86 -9.16
CA CYS A 289 -17.47 -36.44 -9.48
C CYS A 289 -16.58 -36.20 -10.68
N ASP A 290 -15.47 -36.93 -10.81
CA ASP A 290 -14.62 -36.86 -12.00
C ASP A 290 -15.42 -37.25 -13.25
N LYS A 291 -16.28 -38.27 -13.17
CA LYS A 291 -17.22 -38.66 -14.23
C LYS A 291 -18.18 -37.52 -14.59
N TYR A 292 -18.84 -36.91 -13.60
CA TYR A 292 -19.77 -35.80 -13.86
C TYR A 292 -19.08 -34.58 -14.47
N ASP A 293 -17.87 -34.24 -14.03
CA ASP A 293 -17.11 -33.10 -14.57
C ASP A 293 -16.64 -33.33 -16.01
N ILE A 294 -16.30 -34.57 -16.37
CA ILE A 294 -16.00 -34.94 -17.77
C ILE A 294 -17.26 -34.80 -18.63
N LEU A 295 -18.38 -35.34 -18.17
CA LEU A 295 -19.66 -35.28 -18.88
C LEU A 295 -20.13 -33.84 -19.09
N LEU A 296 -20.04 -32.98 -18.08
CA LEU A 296 -20.41 -31.56 -18.18
C LEU A 296 -19.56 -30.77 -19.18
N LYS A 297 -18.29 -31.15 -19.35
CA LYS A 297 -17.38 -30.51 -20.31
C LYS A 297 -17.58 -30.98 -21.75
N ALA A 298 -18.00 -32.23 -21.92
CA ALA A 298 -18.17 -32.86 -23.23
C ALA A 298 -19.56 -32.64 -23.83
N GLU A 299 -20.60 -32.47 -22.99
CA GLU A 299 -21.96 -32.22 -23.45
C GLU A 299 -22.10 -30.79 -23.98
N ASP A 300 -22.92 -30.57 -25.00
CA ASP A 300 -23.25 -29.23 -25.52
C ASP A 300 -24.71 -28.83 -25.22
N ASP A 301 -25.59 -29.83 -25.09
CA ASP A 301 -27.01 -29.69 -24.77
C ASP A 301 -27.25 -29.12 -23.36
N ILE A 302 -28.07 -28.06 -23.27
CA ILE A 302 -28.35 -27.31 -22.05
C ILE A 302 -29.16 -28.15 -21.04
N ASP A 303 -30.14 -28.92 -21.50
CA ASP A 303 -31.04 -29.68 -20.64
C ASP A 303 -30.32 -30.91 -20.07
N LYS A 304 -29.49 -31.57 -20.87
CA LYS A 304 -28.63 -32.67 -20.39
C LYS A 304 -27.57 -32.17 -19.42
N LYS A 305 -26.93 -31.03 -19.69
CA LYS A 305 -26.02 -30.37 -18.73
C LYS A 305 -26.69 -30.12 -17.40
N LYS A 306 -27.93 -29.61 -17.40
CA LYS A 306 -28.68 -29.34 -16.17
C LYS A 306 -28.95 -30.62 -15.37
N ARG A 307 -29.37 -31.70 -16.02
CA ARG A 307 -29.59 -33.00 -15.36
C ARG A 307 -28.31 -33.57 -14.74
N ILE A 308 -27.19 -33.50 -15.47
CA ILE A 308 -25.88 -33.97 -14.98
C ILE A 308 -25.43 -33.11 -13.80
N GLN A 309 -25.69 -31.79 -13.85
CA GLN A 309 -25.41 -30.87 -12.76
C GLN A 309 -26.23 -31.20 -11.51
N GLU A 310 -27.53 -31.47 -11.65
CA GLU A 310 -28.42 -31.87 -10.54
C GLU A 310 -27.94 -33.18 -9.88
N GLN A 311 -27.53 -34.18 -10.68
CA GLN A 311 -26.97 -35.43 -10.16
C GLN A 311 -25.66 -35.20 -9.40
N ARG A 312 -24.79 -34.34 -9.92
CA ARG A 312 -23.53 -33.96 -9.25
C ARG A 312 -23.82 -33.26 -7.92
N ASP A 313 -24.78 -32.35 -7.89
CA ASP A 313 -25.12 -31.58 -6.70
C ASP A 313 -25.74 -32.47 -5.61
N LEU A 314 -26.62 -33.39 -5.99
CA LEU A 314 -27.18 -34.39 -5.08
C LEU A 314 -26.11 -35.32 -4.49
N HIS A 315 -25.16 -35.77 -5.30
CA HIS A 315 -24.00 -36.54 -4.81
C HIS A 315 -23.19 -35.72 -3.79
N GLN A 316 -22.94 -34.43 -4.07
CA GLN A 316 -22.20 -33.54 -3.20
C GLN A 316 -22.93 -33.29 -1.87
N MET A 317 -24.24 -33.08 -1.90
CA MET A 317 -25.07 -32.92 -0.69
C MET A 317 -25.02 -34.16 0.21
N ARG A 318 -25.08 -35.37 -0.36
CA ARG A 318 -24.96 -36.62 0.39
C ARG A 318 -23.60 -36.73 1.08
N ALA A 319 -22.53 -36.40 0.36
CA ALA A 319 -21.18 -36.40 0.93
C ALA A 319 -21.04 -35.40 2.08
N ASP A 320 -21.54 -34.17 1.90
CA ASP A 320 -21.50 -33.12 2.93
C ASP A 320 -22.26 -33.54 4.20
N SER A 321 -23.42 -34.17 4.06
CA SER A 321 -24.17 -34.74 5.20
C SER A 321 -23.37 -35.81 5.95
N GLY A 322 -22.68 -36.70 5.22
CA GLY A 322 -21.77 -37.69 5.81
C GLY A 322 -20.62 -37.03 6.60
N TYR A 323 -19.99 -35.99 6.06
CA TYR A 323 -18.92 -35.26 6.75
C TYR A 323 -19.41 -34.50 7.98
N GLN A 324 -20.59 -33.88 7.92
CA GLN A 324 -21.20 -33.22 9.07
C GLN A 324 -21.43 -34.22 10.21
N THR A 325 -21.95 -35.40 9.86
CA THR A 325 -22.19 -36.49 10.80
C THR A 325 -20.88 -36.97 11.44
N LEU A 326 -19.83 -37.22 10.64
CA LEU A 326 -18.50 -37.59 11.16
C LEU A 326 -17.90 -36.53 12.07
N ASN A 327 -18.00 -35.25 11.69
CA ASN A 327 -17.53 -34.13 12.53
C ASN A 327 -18.30 -34.05 13.85
N TRP A 328 -19.61 -34.28 13.83
CA TRP A 328 -20.43 -34.32 15.03
C TRP A 328 -19.97 -35.45 15.98
N TYR A 329 -19.80 -36.68 15.47
CA TYR A 329 -19.27 -37.80 16.26
C TYR A 329 -17.86 -37.52 16.81
N ALA A 330 -16.99 -36.90 16.02
CA ALA A 330 -15.63 -36.54 16.46
C ALA A 330 -15.59 -35.41 17.50
N GLN A 331 -16.60 -34.53 17.53
CA GLN A 331 -16.75 -33.53 18.59
C GLN A 331 -17.30 -34.19 19.86
N LYS A 332 -18.31 -35.04 19.72
CA LYS A 332 -18.91 -35.78 20.83
C LYS A 332 -17.92 -36.71 21.54
N SER A 333 -17.06 -37.41 20.79
CA SER A 333 -16.04 -38.27 21.42
C SER A 333 -15.02 -37.50 22.25
N LYS A 334 -14.70 -36.25 21.87
CA LYS A 334 -13.79 -35.39 22.65
C LYS A 334 -14.43 -34.90 23.93
N THR A 335 -15.75 -34.72 23.96
CA THR A 335 -16.48 -34.32 25.16
C THR A 335 -16.71 -35.50 26.09
N ASP A 336 -16.99 -36.70 25.56
CA ASP A 336 -17.30 -37.89 26.36
C ASP A 336 -16.05 -38.49 27.05
N ILE A 337 -14.85 -38.31 26.51
CA ILE A 337 -13.59 -38.73 27.17
C ILE A 337 -13.25 -37.83 28.38
N GLY A 338 -13.75 -36.58 28.41
CA GLY A 338 -13.57 -35.66 29.54
C GLY A 338 -14.47 -35.97 30.74
N SER A 339 -15.47 -36.84 30.59
CA SER A 339 -16.43 -37.21 31.63
C SER A 339 -16.14 -38.55 32.34
N LEU A 340 -15.06 -39.25 31.95
CA LEU A 340 -14.64 -40.53 32.56
C LEU A 340 -13.53 -40.38 33.62
N HIS A 341 -13.24 -39.17 34.05
CA HIS A 341 -12.40 -38.91 35.23
C HIS A 341 -13.29 -38.39 36.37
N PHE A 342 -13.91 -39.33 37.08
CA PHE A 342 -14.34 -39.17 38.47
C PHE A 342 -14.02 -40.44 39.22
#